data_AF-A0A9P0PUH6-F1
#
_entry.id   AF-A0A9P0PUH6-F1
#
_cell.length_a   1.000
_cell.length_b   1.000
_cell.length_c   1.000
_cell.angle_alpha   90.00
_cell.angle_beta   90.00
_cell.angle_gamma   90.00
#
_symmetry.space_group_name_H-M   'P 1'
#
loop_
_entity.id
_entity.type
_entity.pdbx_description
1 polymer ?
#
loop_
_entity_poly.entity_id
_entity_poly.type
_entity_poly.pdbx_seq_one_letter_code
_entity_poly.pdbx_strand_id
1 'polypeptide(L)'
;MFFKIADLAVKHGFIRKNMLPNINFDQYKFGPVGLLLLSNLESEWFFHFVINKDVTVFINKDDFTSTFNFAKNTCCDRLPFGIVEKKGNKKMNSDDLIQYKTLTNSDSIEFCKRFPEEEKQFLKGTFFISPNESTKFFHQFQRQRRIWWRKISASPGRYLLTDNKTCENGSQTVEINAKYPWGYQEIEKLVLNSDLNDLGLENSQVQFKEGRKAVRPHTVTSTINLSTMFLNFLCDGYEEPLFQGKPRTILRFHRKVAPYRISFAVSGTNAVSISELSDLALYLSRQLRSNHISTLLLPSTSKHSLEAQYKQYDQLGVPYTAVLNENTLKDGILYLRSRDTTLKEQVHVTSLVTYIEQLFKNY
;
A
#
# COMPACT_ATOMS: atom_id res chain seq x y z
N MET A 1 19.40 12.00 2.12
CA MET A 1 18.56 10.85 1.73
C MET A 1 17.20 11.30 1.17
N PHE A 2 16.43 12.10 1.92
CA PHE A 2 15.11 12.62 1.50
C PHE A 2 15.07 13.24 0.09
N PHE A 3 15.93 14.22 -0.20
CA PHE A 3 15.95 14.89 -1.52
C PHE A 3 16.20 13.92 -2.69
N LYS A 4 17.00 12.87 -2.47
CA LYS A 4 17.26 11.86 -3.51
C LYS A 4 16.03 11.00 -3.79
N ILE A 5 15.25 10.66 -2.74
CA ILE A 5 13.99 9.92 -2.88
C ILE A 5 12.99 10.77 -3.66
N ALA A 6 12.90 12.06 -3.33
CA ALA A 6 11.98 12.97 -3.99
C ALA A 6 12.34 13.19 -5.46
N ASP A 7 13.62 13.41 -5.77
CA ASP A 7 14.11 13.53 -7.15
C ASP A 7 13.83 12.26 -7.96
N LEU A 8 14.09 11.09 -7.38
CA LEU A 8 13.75 9.81 -7.99
C LEU A 8 12.24 9.68 -8.27
N ALA A 9 11.41 10.05 -7.28
CA ALA A 9 9.96 9.97 -7.38
C ALA A 9 9.41 10.88 -8.48
N VAL A 10 9.94 12.10 -8.62
CA VAL A 10 9.59 13.03 -9.70
C VAL A 10 10.07 12.50 -11.04
N LYS A 11 11.34 12.07 -11.12
CA LYS A 11 11.98 11.57 -12.34
C LYS A 11 11.21 10.40 -12.96
N HIS A 12 10.72 9.49 -12.12
CA HIS A 12 10.03 8.27 -12.56
C HIS A 12 8.51 8.36 -12.50
N GLY A 13 7.95 9.56 -12.27
CA GLY A 13 6.51 9.79 -12.32
C GLY A 13 5.72 9.13 -11.19
N PHE A 14 6.36 8.90 -10.04
CA PHE A 14 5.65 8.64 -8.78
C PHE A 14 4.95 9.91 -8.28
N ILE A 15 5.58 11.06 -8.48
CA ILE A 15 5.07 12.39 -8.10
C ILE A 15 5.10 13.33 -9.31
N ARG A 16 4.13 14.24 -9.43
CA ARG A 16 4.10 15.28 -10.47
C ARG A 16 5.04 16.45 -10.11
N LYS A 17 5.67 17.06 -11.13
CA LYS A 17 6.70 18.10 -10.99
C LYS A 17 6.17 19.52 -10.62
N ASN A 18 4.88 19.73 -10.35
CA ASN A 18 4.35 21.09 -10.17
C ASN A 18 4.08 21.48 -8.71
N MET A 19 4.52 22.71 -8.40
CA MET A 19 4.21 23.59 -7.24
C MET A 19 5.10 23.47 -6.00
N LEU A 20 6.40 23.76 -6.09
CA LEU A 20 7.18 24.61 -5.16
C LEU A 20 8.70 24.41 -5.39
N PRO A 21 9.53 25.47 -5.34
CA PRO A 21 10.98 25.40 -5.56
C PRO A 21 11.73 24.62 -4.47
N ASN A 22 11.07 24.36 -3.33
CA ASN A 22 11.57 23.51 -2.26
C ASN A 22 10.75 22.22 -2.25
N ILE A 23 11.32 21.12 -2.70
CA ILE A 23 10.65 19.80 -2.69
C ILE A 23 10.44 19.39 -1.24
N ASN A 24 9.21 19.57 -0.77
CA ASN A 24 8.74 19.08 0.51
C ASN A 24 7.54 18.17 0.20
N PHE A 25 7.56 16.90 0.63
CA PHE A 25 6.45 15.94 0.37
C PHE A 25 5.12 16.38 0.98
N ASP A 26 5.19 17.44 1.76
CA ASP A 26 4.12 18.33 2.11
C ASP A 26 3.19 18.66 0.95
N GLN A 27 3.66 18.93 -0.27
CA GLN A 27 2.76 19.29 -1.38
C GLN A 27 3.11 18.52 -2.64
N TYR A 28 2.61 17.28 -2.76
CA TYR A 28 2.71 16.52 -3.99
C TYR A 28 1.36 16.03 -4.48
N LYS A 29 1.26 15.94 -5.82
CA LYS A 29 0.20 15.20 -6.50
C LYS A 29 0.76 13.89 -7.02
N PHE A 30 -0.04 12.82 -6.93
CA PHE A 30 0.39 11.51 -7.43
C PHE A 30 0.63 11.57 -8.96
N GLY A 31 1.80 11.09 -9.37
CA GLY A 31 2.12 10.84 -10.77
C GLY A 31 1.51 9.52 -11.25
N PRO A 32 1.61 9.20 -12.55
CA PRO A 32 0.99 7.99 -13.12
C PRO A 32 1.49 6.69 -12.47
N VAL A 33 2.79 6.56 -12.21
CA VAL A 33 3.36 5.39 -11.52
C VAL A 33 2.97 5.40 -10.04
N GLY A 34 2.82 6.59 -9.46
CA GLY A 34 2.41 6.75 -8.07
C GLY A 34 0.96 6.33 -7.83
N LEU A 35 0.06 6.63 -8.77
CA LEU A 35 -1.33 6.17 -8.73
C LEU A 35 -1.43 4.65 -8.81
N LEU A 36 -0.57 3.98 -9.58
CA LEU A 36 -0.50 2.52 -9.61
C LEU A 36 -0.01 1.95 -8.28
N LEU A 37 1.04 2.53 -7.68
CA LEU A 37 1.50 2.15 -6.34
C LEU A 37 0.36 2.29 -5.32
N LEU A 38 -0.32 3.43 -5.33
CA LEU A 38 -1.42 3.72 -4.42
C LEU A 38 -2.58 2.72 -4.59
N SER A 39 -2.99 2.44 -5.83
CA SER A 39 -4.03 1.46 -6.15
C SER A 39 -3.69 0.06 -5.65
N ASN A 40 -2.42 -0.36 -5.78
CA ASN A 40 -1.98 -1.67 -5.29
C ASN A 40 -1.95 -1.70 -3.76
N LEU A 41 -1.54 -0.62 -3.10
CA LEU A 41 -1.57 -0.50 -1.64
C LEU A 41 -2.99 -0.52 -1.09
N GLU A 42 -3.93 0.18 -1.72
CA GLU A 42 -5.35 0.13 -1.39
C GLU A 42 -5.92 -1.28 -1.53
N SER A 43 -5.55 -1.98 -2.61
CA SER A 43 -5.99 -3.35 -2.87
C SER A 43 -5.43 -4.34 -1.85
N GLU A 44 -4.17 -4.20 -1.43
CA GLU A 44 -3.56 -5.01 -0.38
C GLU A 44 -4.15 -4.72 1.01
N TRP A 45 -4.46 -3.45 1.29
CA TRP A 45 -5.18 -3.08 2.51
C TRP A 45 -6.58 -3.69 2.52
N PHE A 46 -7.31 -3.58 1.41
CA PHE A 46 -8.64 -4.15 1.25
C PHE A 46 -8.63 -5.67 1.41
N PHE A 47 -7.68 -6.37 0.78
CA PHE A 47 -7.51 -7.81 0.96
C PHE A 47 -7.33 -8.17 2.44
N HIS A 48 -6.50 -7.43 3.19
CA HIS A 48 -6.27 -7.71 4.60
C HIS A 48 -7.45 -7.34 5.52
N PHE A 49 -8.22 -6.30 5.20
CA PHE A 49 -9.32 -5.84 6.05
C PHE A 49 -10.66 -6.50 5.73
N VAL A 50 -10.87 -6.95 4.50
CA VAL A 50 -12.18 -7.44 4.05
C VAL A 50 -12.13 -8.91 3.68
N ILE A 51 -11.16 -9.31 2.85
CA ILE A 51 -11.12 -10.67 2.30
C ILE A 51 -10.51 -11.67 3.29
N ASN A 52 -9.39 -11.31 3.91
CA ASN A 52 -8.62 -12.15 4.81
C ASN A 52 -8.88 -11.79 6.28
N LYS A 53 -10.15 -11.80 6.68
CA LYS A 53 -10.59 -11.57 8.06
C LYS A 53 -11.53 -12.67 8.53
N ASP A 54 -11.41 -12.97 9.82
CA ASP A 54 -12.26 -13.96 10.50
C ASP A 54 -13.67 -13.42 10.81
N VAL A 55 -13.92 -12.15 10.52
CA VAL A 55 -15.20 -11.47 10.74
C VAL A 55 -15.70 -10.90 9.42
N THR A 56 -17.01 -10.87 9.24
CA THR A 56 -17.62 -10.23 8.08
C THR A 56 -17.37 -8.73 8.12
N VAL A 57 -16.86 -8.18 7.02
CA VAL A 57 -16.59 -6.75 6.89
C VAL A 57 -17.33 -6.19 5.68
N PHE A 58 -18.14 -5.16 5.92
CA PHE A 58 -18.94 -4.49 4.92
C PHE A 58 -18.22 -3.26 4.37
N ILE A 59 -18.48 -2.92 3.11
CA ILE A 59 -17.84 -1.77 2.45
C ILE A 59 -18.84 -0.63 2.43
N ASN A 60 -18.50 0.48 3.08
CA ASN A 60 -19.24 1.73 2.98
C ASN A 60 -18.63 2.62 1.90
N LYS A 61 -19.48 3.11 1.00
CA LYS A 61 -19.11 4.06 -0.05
C LYS A 61 -19.67 5.46 0.21
N ASP A 62 -20.86 5.55 0.81
CA ASP A 62 -21.63 6.80 0.84
C ASP A 62 -22.15 7.12 2.24
N ASP A 63 -23.18 6.41 2.71
CA ASP A 63 -23.80 6.66 4.01
C ASP A 63 -23.44 5.56 5.01
N PHE A 64 -22.69 5.96 6.04
CA PHE A 64 -22.25 5.06 7.09
C PHE A 64 -23.42 4.47 7.86
N THR A 65 -24.45 5.27 8.16
CA THR A 65 -25.61 4.86 8.95
C THR A 65 -26.44 3.81 8.22
N SER A 66 -26.72 4.01 6.93
CA SER A 66 -27.39 3.00 6.09
C SER A 66 -26.58 1.70 6.02
N THR A 67 -25.27 1.78 5.80
CA THR A 67 -24.40 0.60 5.75
C THR A 67 -24.36 -0.13 7.09
N PHE A 68 -24.32 0.60 8.19
CA PHE A 68 -24.35 0.05 9.55
C PHE A 68 -25.67 -0.69 9.82
N ASN A 69 -26.81 -0.09 9.49
CA ASN A 69 -28.11 -0.74 9.67
C ASN A 69 -28.23 -2.01 8.81
N PHE A 70 -27.75 -1.97 7.56
CA PHE A 70 -27.69 -3.15 6.70
C PHE A 70 -26.79 -4.26 7.29
N ALA A 71 -25.59 -3.90 7.74
CA ALA A 71 -24.64 -4.83 8.34
C ALA A 71 -25.22 -5.49 9.60
N LYS A 72 -25.80 -4.67 10.50
CA LYS A 72 -26.47 -5.12 11.72
C LYS A 72 -27.59 -6.11 11.42
N ASN A 73 -28.47 -5.79 10.48
CA ASN A 73 -29.57 -6.66 10.07
C ASN A 73 -29.06 -7.97 9.46
N THR A 74 -28.05 -7.90 8.59
CA THR A 74 -27.43 -9.07 7.94
C THR A 74 -26.76 -10.00 8.95
N CYS A 75 -26.11 -9.42 9.97
CA CYS A 75 -25.51 -10.16 11.07
C CYS A 75 -26.53 -10.57 12.16
N CYS A 76 -27.82 -10.33 11.95
CA CYS A 76 -28.90 -10.65 12.89
C CYS A 76 -28.65 -10.12 14.31
N ASP A 77 -28.20 -8.86 14.43
CA ASP A 77 -27.85 -8.20 15.70
C ASP A 77 -26.73 -8.91 16.49
N ARG A 78 -25.87 -9.68 15.82
CA ARG A 78 -24.72 -10.35 16.44
C ARG A 78 -23.43 -9.60 16.16
N LEU A 79 -22.57 -9.59 17.18
CA LEU A 79 -21.20 -9.10 17.11
C LEU A 79 -20.25 -10.32 17.02
N PRO A 80 -19.05 -10.18 16.45
CA PRO A 80 -18.49 -8.98 15.83
C PRO A 80 -18.76 -8.87 14.32
N PHE A 81 -18.72 -7.65 13.80
CA PHE A 81 -18.61 -7.36 12.36
C PHE A 81 -17.83 -6.05 12.14
N GLY A 82 -17.36 -5.83 10.92
CA GLY A 82 -16.62 -4.63 10.54
C GLY A 82 -17.28 -3.82 9.42
N ILE A 83 -16.90 -2.56 9.32
CA ILE A 83 -17.21 -1.68 8.20
C ILE A 83 -15.91 -0.99 7.78
N VAL A 84 -15.60 -1.02 6.50
CA VAL A 84 -14.49 -0.26 5.91
C VAL A 84 -15.00 0.84 5.02
N GLU A 85 -14.30 1.96 4.99
CA GLU A 85 -14.62 3.09 4.15
C GLU A 85 -13.36 3.81 3.67
N LYS A 86 -13.45 4.36 2.47
CA LYS A 86 -12.48 5.33 1.95
C LYS A 86 -13.08 6.72 2.11
N LYS A 87 -12.64 7.45 3.15
CA LYS A 87 -13.10 8.82 3.40
C LYS A 87 -12.28 9.81 2.56
N GLY A 88 -12.97 10.57 1.73
CA GLY A 88 -12.45 11.78 1.07
C GLY A 88 -12.94 13.05 1.76
N ASN A 89 -12.31 14.18 1.45
CA ASN A 89 -12.52 15.44 2.18
C ASN A 89 -13.96 16.00 2.12
N LYS A 90 -14.79 15.63 1.13
CA LYS A 90 -16.19 16.11 1.02
C LYS A 90 -17.13 15.62 2.14
N LYS A 91 -16.68 14.72 3.03
CA LYS A 91 -17.45 14.18 4.16
C LYS A 91 -16.62 14.02 5.46
N MET A 92 -15.54 14.79 5.64
CA MET A 92 -15.05 15.01 7.00
C MET A 92 -15.84 16.19 7.56
N ASN A 93 -16.82 15.90 8.42
CA ASN A 93 -17.40 16.94 9.25
C ASN A 93 -16.26 17.63 10.01
N SER A 94 -16.41 18.93 10.30
CA SER A 94 -15.47 19.73 11.09
C SER A 94 -14.99 19.01 12.35
N ASP A 95 -15.80 18.12 12.91
CA ASP A 95 -15.52 17.32 14.10
C ASP A 95 -14.53 16.16 13.88
N ASP A 96 -14.47 15.52 12.71
CA ASP A 96 -13.46 14.48 12.41
C ASP A 96 -12.05 15.10 12.31
N LEU A 97 -11.97 16.34 11.80
CA LEU A 97 -10.74 17.15 11.71
C LEU A 97 -10.37 17.78 13.05
N ILE A 98 -11.35 18.13 13.88
CA ILE A 98 -11.14 18.65 15.24
C ILE A 98 -10.74 17.50 16.18
N GLN A 99 -11.33 16.31 16.10
CA GLN A 99 -10.91 15.13 16.86
C GLN A 99 -9.50 14.66 16.48
N TYR A 100 -9.13 14.71 15.19
CA TYR A 100 -7.74 14.52 14.78
C TYR A 100 -6.79 15.62 15.27
N LYS A 101 -7.30 16.81 15.67
CA LYS A 101 -6.54 17.94 16.22
C LYS A 101 -6.52 18.01 17.76
N THR A 102 -7.55 17.51 18.46
CA THR A 102 -7.69 17.62 19.92
C THR A 102 -7.10 16.42 20.67
N LEU A 103 -6.94 15.27 20.01
CA LEU A 103 -6.41 14.03 20.62
C LEU A 103 -4.88 13.91 20.58
N THR A 104 -4.15 14.91 20.09
CA THR A 104 -2.73 14.79 19.74
C THR A 104 -1.99 16.07 20.17
N ASN A 105 -1.30 16.00 21.30
CA ASN A 105 -0.33 17.01 21.71
C ASN A 105 1.08 16.58 21.27
N SER A 106 1.24 16.19 20.00
CA SER A 106 2.48 15.64 19.44
C SER A 106 2.82 16.22 18.07
N ASP A 107 4.11 16.50 17.88
CA ASP A 107 4.76 17.05 16.67
C ASP A 107 4.47 16.26 15.37
N SER A 108 3.86 15.08 15.46
CA SER A 108 3.44 14.24 14.32
C SER A 108 2.31 14.86 13.48
N ILE A 109 1.43 15.68 14.08
CA ILE A 109 0.39 16.40 13.32
C ILE A 109 1.00 17.40 12.34
N GLU A 110 2.14 17.99 12.70
CA GLU A 110 2.77 18.99 11.86
C GLU A 110 3.12 18.39 10.50
N PHE A 111 3.49 17.11 10.44
CA PHE A 111 3.75 16.43 9.18
C PHE A 111 2.49 16.20 8.32
N CYS A 112 1.39 15.74 8.93
CA CYS A 112 0.13 15.43 8.21
C CYS A 112 -0.68 16.67 7.82
N LYS A 113 -0.50 17.79 8.53
CA LYS A 113 -1.07 19.11 8.15
C LYS A 113 -0.52 19.63 6.83
N ARG A 114 0.62 19.11 6.38
CA ARG A 114 1.35 19.67 5.25
C ARG A 114 0.78 19.28 3.88
N PHE A 115 0.07 18.14 3.76
CA PHE A 115 -0.56 17.65 2.51
C PHE A 115 -1.64 18.59 1.95
N PRO A 116 -1.75 18.76 0.62
CA PRO A 116 -2.85 19.50 0.01
C PRO A 116 -4.19 18.84 0.37
N GLU A 117 -5.21 19.65 0.63
CA GLU A 117 -6.52 19.17 1.09
C GLU A 117 -7.21 18.19 0.12
N GLU A 118 -6.86 18.24 -1.17
CA GLU A 118 -7.35 17.35 -2.22
C GLU A 118 -6.84 15.90 -2.07
N GLU A 119 -5.67 15.71 -1.47
CA GLU A 119 -4.95 14.42 -1.38
C GLU A 119 -5.07 13.78 0.02
N LYS A 120 -5.82 14.42 0.94
CA LYS A 120 -6.15 13.88 2.26
C LYS A 120 -7.27 12.85 2.14
N GLN A 121 -6.91 11.66 1.72
CA GLN A 121 -7.78 10.49 1.68
C GLN A 121 -7.38 9.51 2.79
N PHE A 122 -8.37 8.96 3.46
CA PHE A 122 -8.17 8.02 4.56
C PHE A 122 -8.83 6.69 4.27
N LEU A 123 -8.13 5.61 4.60
CA LEU A 123 -8.70 4.29 4.73
C LEU A 123 -9.04 4.08 6.21
N LYS A 124 -10.33 3.90 6.50
CA LYS A 124 -10.82 3.65 7.85
C LYS A 124 -11.50 2.29 7.91
N GLY A 125 -11.10 1.48 8.88
CA GLY A 125 -11.82 0.25 9.25
C GLY A 125 -12.36 0.40 10.66
N THR A 126 -13.66 0.16 10.85
CA THR A 126 -14.37 0.25 12.13
C THR A 126 -14.99 -1.10 12.44
N PHE A 127 -14.57 -1.73 13.53
CA PHE A 127 -15.07 -3.03 13.98
C PHE A 127 -15.93 -2.86 15.22
N PHE A 128 -17.12 -3.46 15.22
CA PHE A 128 -18.05 -3.45 16.35
C PHE A 128 -17.89 -4.76 17.12
N ILE A 129 -17.48 -4.65 18.37
CA ILE A 129 -17.07 -5.79 19.22
C ILE A 129 -17.85 -5.75 20.53
N SER A 130 -18.12 -6.92 21.11
CA SER A 130 -18.67 -7.02 22.46
C SER A 130 -17.74 -6.33 23.48
N PRO A 131 -18.24 -5.54 24.44
CA PRO A 131 -17.43 -4.89 25.47
C PRO A 131 -16.46 -5.84 26.19
N ASN A 132 -16.95 -7.06 26.50
CA ASN A 132 -16.18 -8.09 27.22
C ASN A 132 -14.95 -8.59 26.45
N GLU A 133 -15.01 -8.57 25.11
CA GLU A 133 -13.93 -9.05 24.24
C GLU A 133 -13.09 -7.91 23.64
N SER A 134 -13.57 -6.67 23.75
CA SER A 134 -13.03 -5.50 23.05
C SER A 134 -11.53 -5.27 23.30
N THR A 135 -11.07 -5.37 24.55
CA THR A 135 -9.64 -5.20 24.89
C THR A 135 -8.77 -6.32 24.30
N LYS A 136 -9.25 -7.57 24.36
CA LYS A 136 -8.54 -8.72 23.78
C LYS A 136 -8.44 -8.57 22.26
N PHE A 137 -9.55 -8.22 21.61
CA PHE A 137 -9.58 -7.94 20.18
C PHE A 137 -8.62 -6.80 19.82
N PHE A 138 -8.63 -5.70 20.57
CA PHE A 138 -7.76 -4.55 20.33
C PHE A 138 -6.28 -4.92 20.37
N HIS A 139 -5.83 -5.68 21.37
CA HIS A 139 -4.44 -6.15 21.45
C HIS A 139 -4.06 -7.09 20.30
N GLN A 140 -4.96 -7.99 19.90
CA GLN A 140 -4.73 -8.85 18.73
C GLN A 140 -4.65 -8.02 17.45
N PHE A 141 -5.53 -7.05 17.30
CA PHE A 141 -5.60 -6.16 16.15
C PHE A 141 -4.31 -5.32 16.00
N GLN A 142 -3.79 -4.74 17.09
CA GLN A 142 -2.50 -4.04 17.10
C GLN A 142 -1.36 -4.91 16.55
N ARG A 143 -1.28 -6.17 16.99
CA ARG A 143 -0.26 -7.13 16.52
C ARG A 143 -0.44 -7.44 15.04
N GLN A 144 -1.66 -7.75 14.62
CA GLN A 144 -1.99 -8.03 13.21
C GLN A 144 -1.61 -6.86 12.30
N ARG A 145 -1.96 -5.63 12.69
CA ARG A 145 -1.66 -4.43 11.91
C ARG A 145 -0.16 -4.16 11.82
N ARG A 146 0.59 -4.30 12.92
CA ARG A 146 2.05 -4.23 12.89
C ARG A 146 2.66 -5.30 11.99
N ILE A 147 2.18 -6.55 12.06
CA ILE A 147 2.66 -7.64 11.19
C ILE A 147 2.38 -7.33 9.73
N TRP A 148 1.23 -6.76 9.40
CA TRP A 148 0.89 -6.37 8.03
C TRP A 148 1.92 -5.38 7.47
N TRP A 149 2.19 -4.27 8.16
CA TRP A 149 3.21 -3.30 7.72
C TRP A 149 4.58 -3.94 7.53
N ARG A 150 4.98 -4.81 8.46
CA ARG A 150 6.26 -5.54 8.38
C ARG A 150 6.31 -6.52 7.21
N LYS A 151 5.21 -7.16 6.86
CA LYS A 151 5.15 -8.18 5.79
C LYS A 151 5.37 -7.57 4.42
N ILE A 152 4.78 -6.41 4.13
CA ILE A 152 4.86 -5.76 2.82
C ILE A 152 6.00 -4.75 2.71
N SER A 153 6.91 -4.72 3.69
CA SER A 153 8.02 -3.79 3.77
C SER A 153 9.36 -4.41 3.39
N ALA A 154 10.23 -3.59 2.81
CA ALA A 154 11.64 -3.93 2.57
C ALA A 154 12.46 -3.94 3.87
N SER A 155 12.12 -3.09 4.84
CA SER A 155 12.83 -2.96 6.13
C SER A 155 11.89 -3.14 7.33
N PRO A 156 11.49 -4.39 7.69
CA PRO A 156 10.50 -4.65 8.73
C PRO A 156 10.81 -4.07 10.12
N GLY A 157 12.08 -3.79 10.42
CA GLY A 157 12.51 -3.20 11.69
C GLY A 157 12.08 -1.74 11.90
N ARG A 158 11.57 -1.05 10.87
CA ARG A 158 11.21 0.37 10.96
C ARG A 158 9.89 0.66 11.66
N TYR A 159 9.05 -0.36 11.90
CA TYR A 159 7.71 -0.19 12.44
C TYR A 159 7.64 -0.51 13.93
N LEU A 160 7.27 0.50 14.70
CA LEU A 160 7.11 0.43 16.15
C LEU A 160 5.65 0.72 16.52
N LEU A 161 5.19 0.07 17.59
CA LEU A 161 3.94 0.43 18.27
C LEU A 161 4.30 1.37 19.42
N THR A 162 3.51 2.41 19.62
CA THR A 162 3.59 3.20 20.85
C THR A 162 2.97 2.45 22.03
N ASP A 163 3.25 2.93 23.23
CA ASP A 163 2.48 2.53 24.41
C ASP A 163 1.01 2.96 24.26
N ASN A 164 0.14 2.23 24.97
CA ASN A 164 -1.29 2.52 24.99
C ASN A 164 -1.55 3.79 25.79
N LYS A 165 -2.12 4.81 25.13
CA LYS A 165 -2.50 6.07 25.75
C LYS A 165 -4.00 6.08 25.98
N THR A 166 -4.43 6.26 27.23
CA THR A 166 -5.83 6.48 27.57
C THR A 166 -6.15 7.97 27.45
N CYS A 167 -7.12 8.31 26.61
CA CYS A 167 -7.58 9.68 26.42
C CYS A 167 -8.59 10.08 27.51
N GLU A 168 -8.84 11.38 27.68
CA GLU A 168 -9.77 11.92 28.68
C GLU A 168 -11.20 11.38 28.55
N ASN A 169 -11.61 11.03 27.33
CA ASN A 169 -12.90 10.39 27.03
C ASN A 169 -12.93 8.88 27.34
N GLY A 170 -11.87 8.32 27.94
CA GLY A 170 -11.75 6.90 28.27
C GLY A 170 -11.34 6.00 27.10
N SER A 171 -11.18 6.53 25.88
CA SER A 171 -10.71 5.75 24.74
C SER A 171 -9.24 5.37 24.87
N GLN A 172 -8.88 4.22 24.32
CA GLN A 172 -7.50 3.73 24.30
C GLN A 172 -6.92 3.89 22.89
N THR A 173 -5.75 4.51 22.79
CA THR A 173 -5.11 4.83 21.51
C THR A 173 -3.72 4.24 21.44
N VAL A 174 -3.41 3.64 20.29
CA VAL A 174 -2.09 3.12 19.93
C VAL A 174 -1.75 3.57 18.52
N GLU A 175 -0.56 4.09 18.35
CA GLU A 175 -0.04 4.55 17.05
C GLU A 175 0.97 3.53 16.51
N ILE A 176 0.91 3.26 15.21
CA ILE A 176 2.00 2.59 14.50
C ILE A 176 2.88 3.70 13.90
N ASN A 177 4.15 3.71 14.29
CA ASN A 177 5.13 4.66 13.82
C ASN A 177 6.13 3.99 12.86
N ALA A 178 6.49 4.68 11.79
CA ALA A 178 7.58 4.30 10.89
C ALA A 178 8.80 5.19 11.11
N LYS A 179 9.99 4.59 10.99
CA LYS A 179 11.26 5.33 10.96
C LYS A 179 11.50 5.95 9.58
N TYR A 180 11.53 7.27 9.53
CA TYR A 180 11.96 8.07 8.39
C TYR A 180 13.39 8.58 8.59
N PRO A 181 14.05 9.09 7.52
CA PRO A 181 15.37 9.72 7.65
C PRO A 181 15.44 10.90 8.63
N TRP A 182 14.31 11.54 8.95
CA TRP A 182 14.21 12.69 9.88
C TRP A 182 13.62 12.34 11.25
N GLY A 183 13.21 11.09 11.50
CA GLY A 183 12.61 10.70 12.78
C GLY A 183 11.48 9.69 12.64
N TYR A 184 10.83 9.38 13.75
CA TYR A 184 9.65 8.54 13.75
C TYR A 184 8.40 9.36 13.45
N GLN A 185 7.48 8.76 12.70
CA GLN A 185 6.22 9.39 12.38
C GLN A 185 5.09 8.37 12.34
N GLU A 186 3.92 8.80 12.79
CA GLU A 186 2.68 8.04 12.75
C GLU A 186 2.26 7.76 11.29
N ILE A 187 1.95 6.48 11.03
CA ILE A 187 1.44 6.02 9.74
C ILE A 187 0.04 5.39 9.83
N GLU A 188 -0.34 4.89 11.01
CA GLU A 188 -1.65 4.30 11.28
C GLU A 188 -2.03 4.54 12.74
N LYS A 189 -3.26 5.01 12.96
CA LYS A 189 -3.83 5.20 14.30
C LYS A 189 -4.83 4.09 14.59
N LEU A 190 -4.68 3.45 15.75
CA LEU A 190 -5.58 2.44 16.27
C LEU A 190 -6.30 2.99 17.50
N VAL A 191 -7.62 2.90 17.54
CA VAL A 191 -8.42 3.40 18.66
C VAL A 191 -9.43 2.37 19.09
N LEU A 192 -9.44 2.03 20.38
CA LEU A 192 -10.54 1.35 21.04
C LEU A 192 -11.41 2.40 21.73
N ASN A 193 -12.66 2.52 21.31
CA ASN A 193 -13.62 3.46 21.87
C ASN A 193 -14.84 2.73 22.44
N SER A 194 -15.21 3.07 23.67
CA SER A 194 -16.45 2.61 24.31
C SER A 194 -17.66 3.43 23.91
N ASP A 195 -17.44 4.65 23.40
CA ASP A 195 -18.49 5.52 22.88
C ASP A 195 -18.58 5.43 21.35
N LEU A 196 -19.79 5.65 20.84
CA LEU A 196 -20.17 5.57 19.42
C LEU A 196 -20.70 6.90 18.89
N ASN A 197 -20.70 7.95 19.71
CA ASN A 197 -21.22 9.27 19.36
C ASN A 197 -20.53 9.86 18.11
N ASP A 198 -19.25 9.52 17.90
CA ASP A 198 -18.45 9.95 16.75
C ASP A 198 -18.91 9.35 15.41
N LEU A 199 -19.78 8.34 15.44
CA LEU A 199 -20.29 7.66 14.24
C LEU A 199 -21.59 8.26 13.71
N GLY A 200 -22.16 9.26 14.39
CA GLY A 200 -23.44 9.86 14.00
C GLY A 200 -24.62 8.87 14.04
N LEU A 201 -24.50 7.80 14.85
CA LEU A 201 -25.54 6.79 15.04
C LEU A 201 -26.43 7.17 16.22
N GLU A 202 -27.74 6.92 16.09
CA GLU A 202 -28.67 7.10 17.20
C GLU A 202 -28.51 6.00 18.26
N ASN A 203 -28.79 6.33 19.52
CA ASN A 203 -28.71 5.38 20.63
C ASN A 203 -29.57 4.13 20.43
N SER A 204 -30.72 4.26 19.74
CA SER A 204 -31.62 3.16 19.37
C SER A 204 -30.97 2.20 18.36
N GLN A 205 -30.13 2.70 17.45
CA GLN A 205 -29.48 1.93 16.41
C GLN A 205 -28.35 1.06 16.95
N VAL A 206 -27.69 1.48 18.03
CA VAL A 206 -26.48 0.82 18.55
C VAL A 206 -26.73 -0.22 19.64
N GLN A 207 -27.97 -0.68 19.79
CA GLN A 207 -28.33 -1.73 20.74
C GLN A 207 -28.28 -3.12 20.10
N PHE A 208 -27.50 -4.04 20.68
CA PHE A 208 -27.30 -5.41 20.22
C PHE A 208 -27.78 -6.41 21.27
N LYS A 209 -28.00 -7.67 20.87
CA LYS A 209 -28.37 -8.75 21.79
C LYS A 209 -27.23 -9.74 21.93
N GLU A 210 -26.73 -9.90 23.15
CA GLU A 210 -25.76 -10.94 23.50
C GLU A 210 -26.43 -11.91 24.46
N GLY A 211 -26.86 -13.06 23.93
CA GLY A 211 -27.76 -13.97 24.63
C GLY A 211 -29.10 -13.31 24.97
N ARG A 212 -29.38 -13.12 26.26
CA ARG A 212 -30.60 -12.46 26.76
C ARG A 212 -30.40 -10.99 27.12
N LYS A 213 -29.16 -10.47 27.08
CA LYS A 213 -28.84 -9.11 27.52
C LYS A 213 -28.74 -8.18 26.33
N ALA A 214 -29.27 -6.96 26.49
CA ALA A 214 -29.00 -5.87 25.57
C ALA A 214 -27.62 -5.28 25.87
N VAL A 215 -26.80 -5.08 24.85
CA VAL A 215 -25.40 -4.63 24.97
C VAL A 215 -25.14 -3.53 23.94
N ARG A 216 -24.38 -2.50 24.33
CA ARG A 216 -23.83 -1.49 23.41
C ARG A 216 -22.41 -1.93 23.06
N PRO A 217 -22.03 -2.03 21.78
CA PRO A 217 -20.71 -2.50 21.39
C PRO A 217 -19.66 -1.45 21.68
N HIS A 218 -18.42 -1.90 21.83
CA HIS A 218 -17.25 -1.04 21.67
C HIS A 218 -16.81 -1.05 20.22
N THR A 219 -16.09 -0.02 19.80
CA THR A 219 -15.48 0.03 18.46
C THR A 219 -13.97 -0.08 18.53
N VAL A 220 -13.41 -0.85 17.62
CA VAL A 220 -11.97 -0.84 17.32
C VAL A 220 -11.79 -0.27 15.93
N THR A 221 -11.09 0.85 15.83
CA THR A 221 -10.86 1.55 14.56
C THR A 221 -9.40 1.53 14.17
N SER A 222 -9.15 1.48 12.86
CA SER A 222 -7.85 1.70 12.24
C SER A 222 -8.01 2.80 11.21
N THR A 223 -7.17 3.84 11.28
CA THR A 223 -7.17 4.93 10.30
C THR A 223 -5.79 5.11 9.70
N ILE A 224 -5.71 5.08 8.37
CA ILE A 224 -4.48 5.27 7.60
C ILE A 224 -4.68 6.42 6.61
N ASN A 225 -3.74 7.36 6.58
CA ASN A 225 -3.69 8.37 5.52
C ASN A 225 -2.98 7.79 4.28
N LEU A 226 -3.62 7.86 3.13
CA LEU A 226 -3.11 7.33 1.86
C LEU A 226 -1.79 7.98 1.43
N SER A 227 -1.66 9.30 1.60
CA SER A 227 -0.44 10.04 1.28
C SER A 227 0.72 9.67 2.21
N THR A 228 0.43 9.48 3.50
CA THR A 228 1.45 9.00 4.46
C THR A 228 1.88 7.57 4.14
N MET A 229 0.93 6.68 3.81
CA MET A 229 1.21 5.30 3.41
C MET A 229 2.08 5.25 2.15
N PHE A 230 1.73 6.01 1.12
CA PHE A 230 2.51 6.10 -0.11
C PHE A 230 3.96 6.55 0.15
N LEU A 231 4.12 7.64 0.91
CA LEU A 231 5.44 8.16 1.25
C LEU A 231 6.26 7.17 2.08
N ASN A 232 5.61 6.51 3.05
CA ASN A 232 6.25 5.45 3.84
C ASN A 232 6.85 4.37 2.94
N PHE A 233 6.12 3.88 1.93
CA PHE A 233 6.63 2.86 1.02
C PHE A 233 7.72 3.36 0.07
N LEU A 234 7.69 4.62 -0.35
CA LEU A 234 8.81 5.22 -1.09
C LEU A 234 10.08 5.28 -0.25
N CYS A 235 9.97 5.72 1.01
CA CYS A 235 11.09 5.74 1.94
C CYS A 235 11.53 4.34 2.39
N ASP A 236 10.65 3.35 2.31
CA ASP A 236 10.95 1.96 2.64
C ASP A 236 11.65 1.22 1.53
N GLY A 237 11.21 1.40 0.30
CA GLY A 237 11.84 0.76 -0.85
C GLY A 237 13.20 1.37 -1.22
N TYR A 238 13.48 2.62 -0.87
CA TYR A 238 14.69 3.31 -1.35
C TYR A 238 15.98 2.79 -0.72
N GLU A 239 16.88 2.31 -1.58
CA GLU A 239 18.26 1.96 -1.21
C GLU A 239 19.26 2.44 -2.28
N GLU A 240 20.53 2.58 -1.88
CA GLU A 240 21.66 2.85 -2.76
C GLU A 240 22.80 1.84 -2.53
N PRO A 241 22.60 0.53 -2.79
CA PRO A 241 23.66 -0.46 -2.66
C PRO A 241 24.85 -0.14 -3.58
N LEU A 242 26.03 -0.56 -3.16
CA LEU A 242 27.22 -0.53 -3.99
C LEU A 242 27.20 -1.71 -4.98
N PHE A 243 27.24 -1.39 -6.27
CA PHE A 243 27.39 -2.36 -7.33
C PHE A 243 28.69 -2.06 -8.07
N GLN A 244 29.66 -2.98 -8.02
CA GLN A 244 31.01 -2.79 -8.57
C GLN A 244 31.66 -1.45 -8.10
N GLY A 245 31.51 -1.13 -6.81
CA GLY A 245 32.05 0.08 -6.20
C GLY A 245 31.28 1.38 -6.52
N LYS A 246 30.21 1.34 -7.31
CA LYS A 246 29.37 2.51 -7.64
C LYS A 246 27.99 2.41 -7.00
N PRO A 247 27.44 3.48 -6.41
CA PRO A 247 26.10 3.46 -5.84
C PRO A 247 25.06 3.31 -6.95
N ARG A 248 24.12 2.39 -6.75
CA ARG A 248 22.99 2.15 -7.66
C ARG A 248 21.69 2.36 -6.90
N THR A 249 20.90 3.36 -7.31
CA THR A 249 19.58 3.58 -6.73
C THR A 249 18.59 2.49 -7.13
N ILE A 250 17.87 1.94 -6.16
CA ILE A 250 16.86 0.90 -6.34
C ILE A 250 15.63 1.19 -5.45
N LEU A 251 14.44 0.78 -5.91
CA LEU A 251 13.22 0.75 -5.13
C LEU A 251 12.79 -0.70 -4.85
N ARG A 252 12.95 -1.16 -3.62
CA ARG A 252 12.61 -2.52 -3.17
C ARG A 252 11.16 -2.68 -2.73
N PHE A 253 10.19 -2.25 -3.56
CA PHE A 253 8.79 -2.51 -3.24
C PHE A 253 8.51 -4.00 -3.11
N HIS A 254 7.70 -4.37 -2.12
CA HIS A 254 7.22 -5.74 -2.04
C HIS A 254 6.44 -6.12 -3.31
N ARG A 255 6.59 -7.36 -3.75
CA ARG A 255 6.07 -7.90 -5.02
C ARG A 255 4.58 -7.63 -5.25
N LYS A 256 3.80 -7.60 -4.16
CA LYS A 256 2.36 -7.33 -4.16
C LYS A 256 1.98 -5.88 -4.46
N VAL A 257 2.81 -4.94 -4.00
CA VAL A 257 2.51 -3.49 -4.07
C VAL A 257 3.25 -2.79 -5.20
N ALA A 258 4.29 -3.41 -5.76
CA ALA A 258 5.07 -2.85 -6.87
C ALA A 258 4.17 -2.40 -8.03
N PRO A 259 4.34 -1.17 -8.56
CA PRO A 259 3.45 -0.63 -9.61
C PRO A 259 3.34 -1.55 -10.83
N TYR A 260 4.50 -2.03 -11.27
CA TYR A 260 4.64 -3.03 -12.31
C TYR A 260 5.33 -4.25 -11.71
N ARG A 261 4.75 -5.43 -11.95
CA ARG A 261 5.25 -6.71 -11.44
C ARG A 261 6.39 -7.27 -12.27
N ILE A 262 6.36 -7.02 -13.58
CA ILE A 262 7.38 -7.50 -14.51
C ILE A 262 7.67 -6.47 -15.61
N SER A 263 8.92 -6.39 -16.06
CA SER A 263 9.34 -5.60 -17.21
C SER A 263 10.04 -6.46 -18.26
N PHE A 264 10.21 -5.92 -19.47
CA PHE A 264 10.91 -6.59 -20.56
C PHE A 264 12.14 -5.81 -20.98
N ALA A 265 13.30 -6.45 -20.88
CA ALA A 265 14.56 -5.96 -21.40
C ALA A 265 14.90 -6.65 -22.72
N VAL A 266 15.38 -5.88 -23.70
CA VAL A 266 15.70 -6.39 -25.04
C VAL A 266 17.18 -6.16 -25.33
N SER A 267 17.85 -7.20 -25.84
CA SER A 267 19.26 -7.17 -26.23
C SER A 267 19.43 -7.86 -27.59
N GLY A 268 19.43 -7.08 -28.67
CA GLY A 268 19.70 -7.54 -30.04
C GLY A 268 20.90 -6.82 -30.65
N THR A 269 21.53 -7.42 -31.66
CA THR A 269 22.72 -6.86 -32.32
C THR A 269 22.38 -5.92 -33.48
N ASN A 270 21.18 -6.05 -34.06
CA ASN A 270 20.74 -5.28 -35.22
C ASN A 270 19.27 -4.85 -35.09
N ALA A 271 18.83 -3.94 -35.96
CA ALA A 271 17.48 -3.37 -35.89
C ALA A 271 16.36 -4.42 -36.09
N VAL A 272 16.61 -5.44 -36.92
CA VAL A 272 15.64 -6.50 -37.22
C VAL A 272 15.40 -7.37 -35.98
N SER A 273 16.46 -7.91 -35.36
CA SER A 273 16.35 -8.71 -34.13
C SER A 273 15.71 -7.93 -33.00
N ILE A 274 16.06 -6.64 -32.84
CA ILE A 274 15.46 -5.77 -31.84
C ILE A 274 13.95 -5.62 -32.05
N SER A 275 13.51 -5.51 -33.31
CA SER A 275 12.08 -5.45 -33.65
C SER A 275 11.36 -6.75 -33.29
N GLU A 276 11.90 -7.89 -33.72
CA GLU A 276 11.32 -9.22 -33.43
C GLU A 276 11.25 -9.52 -31.92
N LEU A 277 12.29 -9.15 -31.17
CA LEU A 277 12.31 -9.26 -29.71
C LEU A 277 11.29 -8.33 -29.04
N SER A 278 11.06 -7.14 -29.60
CA SER A 278 10.06 -6.19 -29.11
C SER A 278 8.64 -6.69 -29.35
N ASP A 279 8.39 -7.32 -30.50
CA ASP A 279 7.11 -7.97 -30.80
C ASP A 279 6.85 -9.17 -29.88
N LEU A 280 7.88 -9.98 -29.61
CA LEU A 280 7.81 -11.06 -28.62
C LEU A 280 7.52 -10.51 -27.21
N ALA A 281 8.19 -9.43 -26.79
CA ALA A 281 7.92 -8.78 -25.51
C ALA A 281 6.47 -8.29 -25.42
N LEU A 282 5.94 -7.71 -26.49
CA LEU A 282 4.56 -7.25 -26.54
C LEU A 282 3.57 -8.42 -26.45
N TYR A 283 3.84 -9.53 -27.13
CA TYR A 283 3.04 -10.75 -27.05
C TYR A 283 3.01 -11.31 -25.63
N LEU A 284 4.17 -11.53 -25.01
CA LEU A 284 4.27 -12.04 -23.63
C LEU A 284 3.63 -11.07 -22.63
N SER A 285 3.80 -9.76 -22.85
CA SER A 285 3.17 -8.72 -22.03
C SER A 285 1.64 -8.82 -22.07
N ARG A 286 1.03 -9.06 -23.25
CA ARG A 286 -0.41 -9.26 -23.38
C ARG A 286 -0.89 -10.51 -22.61
N GLN A 287 -0.15 -11.62 -22.71
CA GLN A 287 -0.49 -12.85 -21.97
C GLN A 287 -0.38 -12.69 -20.45
N LEU A 288 0.60 -11.94 -19.96
CA LEU A 288 0.72 -11.65 -18.53
C LEU A 288 -0.42 -10.74 -18.05
N ARG A 289 -0.77 -9.71 -18.83
CA ARG A 289 -1.89 -8.81 -18.50
C ARG A 289 -3.24 -9.52 -18.49
N SER A 290 -3.48 -10.48 -19.40
CA SER A 290 -4.70 -11.28 -19.37
C SER A 290 -4.82 -12.13 -18.09
N ASN A 291 -3.69 -12.42 -17.43
CA ASN A 291 -3.63 -13.09 -16.13
C ASN A 291 -3.46 -12.10 -14.96
N HIS A 292 -3.89 -10.84 -15.13
CA HIS A 292 -3.86 -9.79 -14.12
C HIS A 292 -2.45 -9.47 -13.54
N ILE A 293 -1.39 -9.74 -14.29
CA ILE A 293 -0.02 -9.37 -13.93
C ILE A 293 0.34 -8.05 -14.62
N SER A 294 0.61 -7.01 -13.84
CA SER A 294 0.99 -5.69 -14.38
C SER A 294 2.38 -5.74 -15.01
N THR A 295 2.50 -5.25 -16.24
CA THR A 295 3.76 -5.27 -16.99
C THR A 295 4.19 -3.87 -17.39
N LEU A 296 5.50 -3.58 -17.32
CA LEU A 296 6.09 -2.38 -17.88
C LEU A 296 6.77 -2.70 -19.23
N LEU A 297 6.31 -2.06 -20.30
CA LEU A 297 6.91 -2.13 -21.62
C LEU A 297 7.24 -0.71 -22.09
N LEU A 298 8.52 -0.42 -22.33
CA LEU A 298 8.98 0.91 -22.76
C LEU A 298 9.36 0.87 -24.24
N PRO A 299 8.80 1.75 -25.10
CA PRO A 299 9.18 1.81 -26.52
C PRO A 299 10.66 2.17 -26.73
N SER A 300 11.29 2.84 -25.77
CA SER A 300 12.69 3.24 -25.82
C SER A 300 13.68 2.16 -25.39
N THR A 301 13.22 0.99 -24.93
CA THR A 301 14.07 -0.10 -24.44
C THR A 301 15.18 -0.45 -25.44
N SER A 302 14.84 -0.47 -26.74
CA SER A 302 15.76 -0.77 -27.85
C SER A 302 16.90 0.23 -28.04
N LYS A 303 16.79 1.45 -27.50
CA LYS A 303 17.78 2.52 -27.67
C LYS A 303 18.81 2.58 -26.55
N HIS A 304 18.66 1.74 -25.53
CA HIS A 304 19.49 1.76 -24.33
C HIS A 304 20.23 0.43 -24.14
N SER A 305 21.44 0.48 -23.59
CA SER A 305 22.16 -0.73 -23.21
C SER A 305 21.36 -1.54 -22.18
N LEU A 306 21.59 -2.85 -22.16
CA LEU A 306 20.90 -3.77 -21.24
C LEU A 306 21.05 -3.33 -19.77
N GLU A 307 22.22 -2.81 -19.40
CA GLU A 307 22.48 -2.31 -18.05
C GLU A 307 21.68 -1.03 -17.72
N ALA A 308 21.52 -0.13 -18.70
CA ALA A 308 20.71 1.06 -18.54
C ALA A 308 19.21 0.71 -18.37
N GLN A 309 18.74 -0.31 -19.09
CA GLN A 309 17.38 -0.84 -18.92
C GLN A 309 17.18 -1.41 -17.51
N TYR A 310 18.10 -2.25 -17.01
CA TYR A 310 18.03 -2.75 -15.63
C TYR A 310 18.02 -1.62 -14.60
N LYS A 311 18.86 -0.60 -14.78
CA LYS A 311 18.90 0.55 -13.89
C LYS A 311 17.57 1.28 -13.86
N GLN A 312 16.93 1.45 -15.02
CA GLN A 312 15.62 2.09 -15.10
C GLN A 312 14.54 1.26 -14.39
N TYR A 313 14.52 -0.07 -14.58
CA TYR A 313 13.53 -0.94 -13.94
C TYR A 313 13.72 -1.09 -12.44
N ASP A 314 14.98 -1.16 -11.98
CA ASP A 314 15.31 -1.17 -10.55
C ASP A 314 14.88 0.15 -9.87
N GLN A 315 15.03 1.28 -10.56
CA GLN A 315 14.60 2.60 -10.08
C GLN A 315 13.06 2.79 -10.10
N LEU A 316 12.35 2.06 -10.94
CA LEU A 316 10.88 1.97 -10.92
C LEU A 316 10.35 0.92 -9.94
N GLY A 317 11.27 0.14 -9.36
CA GLY A 317 10.98 -0.90 -8.38
C GLY A 317 10.27 -2.12 -8.94
N VAL A 318 10.46 -2.42 -10.23
CA VAL A 318 9.91 -3.62 -10.86
C VAL A 318 10.61 -4.87 -10.29
N PRO A 319 9.89 -5.83 -9.68
CA PRO A 319 10.50 -6.99 -9.04
C PRO A 319 11.24 -7.94 -10.00
N TYR A 320 10.72 -8.12 -11.21
CA TYR A 320 11.27 -9.04 -12.20
C TYR A 320 11.44 -8.39 -13.57
N THR A 321 12.52 -8.74 -14.27
CA THR A 321 12.75 -8.32 -15.65
C THR A 321 12.98 -9.56 -16.52
N ALA A 322 12.11 -9.80 -17.49
CA ALA A 322 12.32 -10.80 -18.53
C ALA A 322 13.29 -10.22 -19.58
N VAL A 323 14.42 -10.88 -19.77
CA VAL A 323 15.49 -10.47 -20.68
C VAL A 323 15.43 -11.34 -21.92
N LEU A 324 15.11 -10.69 -23.03
CA LEU A 324 15.00 -11.31 -24.35
C LEU A 324 16.24 -10.98 -25.17
N ASN A 325 16.85 -12.01 -25.74
CA ASN A 325 18.01 -11.88 -26.63
C ASN A 325 17.81 -12.73 -27.88
N GLU A 326 18.74 -12.65 -28.83
CA GLU A 326 18.65 -13.41 -30.09
C GLU A 326 18.56 -14.94 -29.89
N ASN A 327 19.10 -15.48 -28.79
CA ASN A 327 18.94 -16.90 -28.49
C ASN A 327 17.47 -17.22 -28.17
N THR A 328 16.77 -16.34 -27.45
CA THR A 328 15.34 -16.50 -27.17
C THR A 328 14.49 -16.70 -28.44
N LEU A 329 14.86 -16.06 -29.57
CA LEU A 329 14.17 -16.27 -30.85
C LEU A 329 14.43 -17.65 -31.47
N LYS A 330 15.56 -18.28 -31.13
CA LYS A 330 16.00 -19.58 -31.66
C LYS A 330 15.52 -20.75 -30.80
N ASP A 331 15.68 -20.66 -29.49
CA ASP A 331 15.46 -21.76 -28.54
C ASP A 331 14.26 -21.53 -27.60
N GLY A 332 13.64 -20.35 -27.64
CA GLY A 332 12.52 -20.01 -26.75
C GLY A 332 12.92 -19.77 -25.29
N ILE A 333 14.22 -19.68 -24.97
CA ILE A 333 14.71 -19.48 -23.60
C ILE A 333 14.98 -17.99 -23.36
N LEU A 334 14.35 -17.44 -22.33
CA LEU A 334 14.62 -16.10 -21.81
C LEU A 334 15.25 -16.18 -20.43
N TYR A 335 15.85 -15.07 -19.99
CA TYR A 335 16.33 -14.95 -18.62
C TYR A 335 15.37 -14.12 -17.78
N LEU A 336 14.91 -14.64 -16.65
CA LEU A 336 14.17 -13.88 -15.65
C LEU A 336 15.14 -13.35 -14.60
N ARG A 337 15.38 -12.03 -14.61
CA ARG A 337 16.23 -11.36 -13.62
C ARG A 337 15.40 -10.91 -12.42
N SER A 338 15.84 -11.25 -11.21
CA SER A 338 15.30 -10.67 -9.97
C SER A 338 15.94 -9.31 -9.68
N ARG A 339 15.13 -8.29 -9.37
CA ARG A 339 15.60 -7.01 -8.82
C ARG A 339 16.38 -7.21 -7.53
N ASP A 340 15.91 -8.12 -6.68
CA ASP A 340 16.36 -8.17 -5.30
C ASP A 340 17.74 -8.83 -5.14
N THR A 341 17.94 -9.94 -5.86
CA THR A 341 19.19 -10.73 -5.83
C THR A 341 20.11 -10.45 -7.02
N THR A 342 19.61 -9.78 -8.07
CA THR A 342 20.27 -9.58 -9.36
C THR A 342 20.56 -10.86 -10.16
N LEU A 343 20.17 -12.03 -9.63
CA LEU A 343 20.34 -13.33 -10.29
C LEU A 343 19.39 -13.47 -11.48
N LYS A 344 19.79 -14.31 -12.42
CA LYS A 344 19.06 -14.61 -13.66
C LYS A 344 18.77 -16.10 -13.71
N GLU A 345 17.51 -16.45 -13.92
CA GLU A 345 17.04 -17.82 -14.08
C GLU A 345 16.60 -18.04 -15.53
N GLN A 346 16.85 -19.22 -16.10
CA GLN A 346 16.37 -19.55 -17.44
C GLN A 346 14.92 -20.03 -17.39
N VAL A 347 14.08 -19.46 -18.25
CA VAL A 347 12.66 -19.80 -18.35
C VAL A 347 12.29 -19.93 -19.82
N HIS A 348 11.60 -20.99 -20.19
CA HIS A 348 11.07 -21.11 -21.55
C HIS A 348 9.85 -20.20 -21.72
N VAL A 349 9.71 -19.55 -22.87
CA VAL A 349 8.66 -18.56 -23.17
C VAL A 349 7.25 -19.09 -22.88
N THR A 350 6.98 -20.37 -23.15
CA THR A 350 5.67 -21.00 -22.91
C THR A 350 5.34 -21.18 -21.43
N SER A 351 6.36 -21.27 -20.57
CA SER A 351 6.20 -21.46 -19.12
C SER A 351 6.21 -20.15 -18.34
N LEU A 352 6.56 -19.03 -18.99
CA LEU A 352 6.74 -17.74 -18.33
C LEU A 352 5.52 -17.33 -17.49
N VAL A 353 4.33 -17.37 -18.08
CA VAL A 353 3.10 -16.90 -17.42
C VAL A 353 2.83 -17.71 -16.15
N THR A 354 2.81 -19.04 -16.25
CA THR A 354 2.58 -19.93 -15.12
C THR A 354 3.64 -19.77 -14.04
N TYR A 355 4.91 -19.63 -14.44
CA TYR A 355 6.01 -19.44 -13.49
C TYR A 355 5.86 -18.12 -12.71
N ILE A 356 5.56 -17.03 -13.39
CA ILE A 356 5.35 -15.72 -12.76
C ILE A 356 4.15 -15.74 -11.81
N GLU A 357 3.04 -16.39 -12.18
CA GLU A 357 1.89 -16.55 -11.29
C GLU A 357 2.25 -17.28 -9.99
N GLN A 358 3.03 -18.36 -10.07
CA GLN A 358 3.49 -19.11 -8.90
C GLN A 358 4.38 -18.24 -8.00
N LEU A 359 5.29 -17.46 -8.60
CA LEU A 359 6.17 -16.54 -7.86
C LEU A 359 5.39 -15.47 -7.09
N PHE A 360 4.23 -15.03 -7.60
CA PHE A 360 3.36 -14.05 -6.92
C PHE A 360 2.34 -14.67 -5.96
N LYS A 361 1.92 -15.93 -6.15
CA LYS A 361 1.01 -16.65 -5.24
C LYS A 361 1.67 -17.07 -3.94
N ASN A 362 2.97 -17.40 -3.96
CA ASN A 362 3.70 -17.92 -2.79
C ASN A 362 4.06 -16.87 -1.73
N TYR A 363 3.49 -15.66 -1.79
CA TYR A 363 3.69 -14.53 -0.87
C TYR A 363 2.34 -13.89 -0.53
#